data_AF-A0A7J3TI02-F1
#
_entry.id   AF-A0A7J3TI02-F1
#
_cell.length_a   1.000
_cell.length_b   1.000
_cell.length_c   1.000
_cell.angle_alpha   90.00
_cell.angle_beta   90.00
_cell.angle_gamma   90.00
#
_symmetry.space_group_name_H-M   'P 1'
#
loop_
_entity.id
_entity.type
_entity.pdbx_description
1 polymer ?
#
loop_
_entity_poly.entity_id
_entity_poly.type
_entity_poly.pdbx_seq_one_letter_code
_entity_poly.pdbx_strand_id
1 'polypeptide(L)'
;MQTLRCNPLLVKDEKYTWNIKNELKSVGVRVEKITSLLGKPLKVSGWDLASDKPKGIRFAVPAGSVYFVEVEELNLSKPYFKLGKFTRLGYELCFVGVW
;
A
#
# COMPACT_ATOMS: atom_id res chain seq x y z
N MET A 1 3.15 -13.42 -14.11
CA MET A 1 2.49 -13.04 -12.84
C MET A 1 3.55 -12.42 -11.93
N GLN A 2 3.23 -11.38 -11.16
CA GLN A 2 4.23 -10.59 -10.41
C GLN A 2 3.85 -10.47 -8.94
N THR A 3 4.84 -10.20 -8.10
CA THR A 3 4.68 -10.07 -6.65
C THR A 3 4.98 -8.65 -6.20
N LEU A 4 4.10 -8.08 -5.41
CA LEU A 4 4.27 -6.77 -4.78
C LEU A 4 4.40 -6.96 -3.27
N ARG A 5 5.55 -6.60 -2.72
CA ARG A 5 5.77 -6.57 -1.26
C ARG A 5 5.72 -5.13 -0.78
N CYS A 6 4.82 -4.82 0.14
CA CYS A 6 4.62 -3.46 0.60
C CYS A 6 5.01 -3.28 2.07
N ASN A 7 5.66 -2.15 2.34
CA ASN A 7 5.67 -1.50 3.65
C ASN A 7 4.24 -1.10 4.03
N PRO A 8 4.00 -0.73 5.30
CA PRO A 8 2.65 -0.50 5.75
C PRO A 8 1.93 0.53 4.90
N LEU A 9 0.81 0.09 4.30
CA LEU A 9 0.05 0.87 3.34
C LEU A 9 -1.17 1.41 4.08
N LEU A 10 -1.22 2.73 4.23
CA LEU A 10 -2.32 3.37 4.96
C LEU A 10 -3.59 3.29 4.12
N VAL A 11 -4.63 2.72 4.73
CA VAL A 11 -5.97 2.76 4.15
C VAL A 11 -6.44 4.22 4.21
N LYS A 12 -6.82 4.76 3.05
CA LYS A 12 -7.19 6.18 2.92
C LYS A 12 -8.42 6.56 3.75
N ASP A 13 -9.25 5.58 4.08
CA ASP A 13 -10.44 5.72 4.92
C ASP A 13 -10.21 5.15 6.33
N GLU A 14 -10.99 5.60 7.31
CA GLU A 14 -11.09 4.98 8.65
C GLU A 14 -11.70 3.56 8.60
N LYS A 15 -11.93 3.03 7.40
CA LYS A 15 -12.50 1.72 7.13
C LYS A 15 -11.42 0.65 7.14
N TYR A 16 -11.83 -0.57 7.45
CA TYR A 16 -10.97 -1.75 7.49
C TYR A 16 -10.64 -2.32 6.10
N THR A 17 -11.32 -1.86 5.06
CA THR A 17 -11.20 -2.33 3.67
C THR A 17 -10.54 -1.30 2.78
N TRP A 18 -9.71 -1.76 1.84
CA TRP A 18 -9.08 -0.92 0.82
C TRP A 18 -9.16 -1.59 -0.55
N ASN A 19 -9.10 -0.78 -1.61
CA ASN A 19 -9.10 -1.29 -2.98
C ASN A 19 -7.74 -1.02 -3.64
N ILE A 20 -6.88 -2.04 -3.65
CA ILE A 20 -5.54 -1.98 -4.22
C ILE A 20 -5.55 -1.79 -5.76
N LYS A 21 -6.62 -2.22 -6.46
CA LYS A 21 -6.73 -2.02 -7.92
C LYS A 21 -6.72 -0.53 -8.28
N ASN A 22 -7.42 0.29 -7.49
CA ASN A 22 -7.48 1.73 -7.72
C ASN A 22 -6.13 2.40 -7.48
N GLU A 23 -5.40 1.96 -6.45
CA GLU A 23 -4.05 2.48 -6.16
C GLU A 23 -3.06 2.09 -7.26
N LEU A 24 -3.09 0.85 -7.75
CA LEU A 24 -2.22 0.41 -8.85
C LEU A 24 -2.54 1.13 -10.17
N LYS A 25 -3.82 1.40 -10.43
CA LYS A 25 -4.24 2.22 -11.58
C LYS A 25 -3.68 3.64 -11.53
N SER A 26 -3.52 4.23 -10.34
CA SER A 26 -2.93 5.56 -10.18
C SER A 26 -1.45 5.63 -10.55
N VAL A 27 -0.75 4.49 -10.51
CA VAL A 27 0.64 4.33 -10.95
C VAL A 27 0.74 3.89 -12.41
N GLY A 28 -0.40 3.74 -13.10
CA GLY A 28 -0.46 3.32 -14.50
C GLY A 28 -0.36 1.80 -14.71
N VAL A 29 -0.48 1.00 -13.65
CA VAL A 29 -0.45 -0.48 -13.75
C VAL A 29 -1.87 -0.99 -13.95
N ARG A 30 -2.12 -1.65 -15.10
CA ARG A 30 -3.37 -2.36 -15.37
C ARG A 30 -3.27 -3.79 -14.85
N VAL A 31 -4.25 -4.18 -14.05
CA VAL A 31 -4.23 -5.47 -13.34
C VAL A 31 -5.48 -6.25 -13.67
N GLU A 32 -5.31 -7.46 -14.18
CA GLU A 32 -6.42 -8.38 -14.47
C GLU A 32 -6.87 -9.07 -13.19
N LYS A 33 -5.92 -9.76 -12.53
CA LYS A 33 -6.18 -10.54 -11.31
C LYS A 33 -5.27 -10.10 -10.16
N ILE A 34 -5.84 -10.13 -8.96
CA ILE A 34 -5.13 -9.83 -7.72
C ILE A 34 -5.46 -10.91 -6.70
N THR A 35 -4.42 -11.48 -6.11
CA THR A 35 -4.50 -12.34 -4.94
C THR A 35 -3.67 -11.69 -3.84
N SER A 36 -4.26 -11.50 -2.66
CA SER A 36 -3.60 -10.80 -1.56
C SER A 36 -3.35 -11.75 -0.39
N LEU A 37 -2.10 -11.82 0.06
CA LEU A 37 -1.70 -12.51 1.28
C LEU A 37 -1.40 -11.44 2.34
N LEU A 38 -2.39 -11.22 3.20
CA LEU A 38 -2.46 -10.09 4.12
C LEU A 38 -2.49 -10.58 5.56
N GLY A 39 -1.75 -9.90 6.43
CA GLY A 39 -1.86 -10.07 7.87
C GLY A 39 -2.98 -9.21 8.47
N LYS A 40 -3.08 -9.24 9.80
CA LYS A 40 -3.99 -8.36 10.55
C LYS A 40 -3.62 -6.88 10.33
N PRO A 41 -4.56 -6.01 9.95
CA PRO A 41 -4.33 -4.57 9.83
C PRO A 41 -3.83 -3.96 11.13
N LEU A 42 -2.86 -3.05 10.99
CA LEU A 42 -2.25 -2.31 12.07
C LEU A 42 -3.06 -1.03 12.34
N LYS A 43 -3.36 -0.77 13.60
CA LYS A 43 -3.89 0.54 14.02
C LYS A 43 -2.72 1.49 14.19
N VAL A 44 -2.68 2.53 13.37
CA VAL A 44 -1.65 3.57 13.39
C VAL A 44 -2.29 4.86 13.87
N SER A 45 -1.76 5.39 14.96
CA SER A 45 -2.01 6.75 15.44
C SER A 45 -0.67 7.45 15.66
N GLY A 46 -0.69 8.64 16.24
CA GLY A 46 0.52 9.35 16.65
C GLY A 46 0.16 10.59 17.44
N TRP A 47 1.15 11.32 17.93
CA TRP A 47 0.93 12.63 18.53
C TRP A 47 1.10 13.73 17.47
N ASP A 48 0.18 14.69 17.45
CA ASP A 48 0.35 15.93 16.68
C ASP A 48 0.97 16.99 17.58
N LEU A 49 2.26 17.27 17.37
CA LEU A 49 3.01 18.27 18.13
C LEU A 49 2.52 19.70 17.87
N ALA A 50 1.94 19.98 16.70
CA ALA A 50 1.47 21.33 16.37
C ALA A 50 0.15 21.68 17.07
N SER A 51 -0.72 20.68 17.25
CA SER A 51 -2.05 20.83 17.85
C SER A 51 -2.15 20.26 19.28
N ASP A 52 -1.02 19.80 19.83
CA ASP A 52 -0.87 19.08 21.11
C ASP A 52 -1.97 18.06 21.41
N LYS A 53 -2.29 17.22 20.42
CA LYS A 53 -3.39 16.25 20.51
C LYS A 53 -3.06 14.94 19.81
N PRO A 54 -3.69 13.82 20.20
CA PRO A 54 -3.56 12.57 19.46
C PRO A 54 -4.14 12.70 18.04
N LYS A 55 -3.42 12.15 17.06
CA LYS A 55 -3.90 12.00 15.68
C LYS A 55 -4.98 10.92 15.62
N GLY A 56 -5.97 11.12 14.74
CA GLY A 56 -7.01 10.13 14.47
C GLY A 56 -6.43 8.77 14.09
N ILE A 57 -7.10 7.70 14.53
CA ILE A 57 -6.69 6.32 14.26
C ILE A 57 -6.89 6.01 12.78
N ARG A 58 -5.87 5.42 12.17
CA ARG A 58 -5.90 4.92 10.80
C ARG A 58 -5.56 3.45 10.78
N PHE A 59 -6.01 2.75 9.76
CA PHE A 59 -5.62 1.37 9.53
C PHE A 59 -4.53 1.30 8.47
N ALA A 60 -3.54 0.45 8.69
CA ALA A 60 -2.50 0.16 7.73
C ALA A 60 -2.42 -1.34 7.46
N VAL A 61 -2.16 -1.70 6.21
CA VAL A 61 -1.75 -3.05 5.84
C VAL A 61 -0.42 -3.36 6.55
N PRO A 62 -0.22 -4.52 7.19
CA PRO A 62 1.03 -4.80 7.87
C PRO A 62 2.20 -4.92 6.88
N ALA A 63 3.40 -4.57 7.34
CA ALA A 63 4.63 -4.76 6.57
C ALA A 63 4.81 -6.25 6.22
N GLY A 64 5.32 -6.52 5.03
CA GLY A 64 5.53 -7.90 4.54
C GLY A 64 4.27 -8.54 3.95
N SER A 65 3.16 -7.80 3.90
CA SER A 65 2.00 -8.20 3.09
C SER A 65 2.37 -8.26 1.61
N VAL A 66 1.83 -9.26 0.93
CA VAL A 66 2.19 -9.60 -0.44
C VAL A 66 0.95 -9.58 -1.33
N TYR A 67 1.04 -8.91 -2.47
CA TYR A 67 0.02 -8.98 -3.52
C TYR A 67 0.60 -9.69 -4.74
N PHE A 68 -0.03 -10.78 -5.14
CA PHE A 68 0.21 -11.39 -6.43
C PHE A 68 -0.70 -10.72 -7.45
N VAL A 69 -0.10 -10.12 -8.47
CA VAL A 69 -0.80 -9.39 -9.51
C VAL A 69 -0.51 -9.99 -10.86
N GLU A 70 -1.55 -10.20 -11.64
CA GLU A 70 -1.47 -10.55 -13.05
C GLU A 70 -1.68 -9.27 -13.85
N VAL A 71 -0.64 -8.87 -14.59
CA VAL A 71 -0.56 -7.62 -15.33
C VAL A 71 -0.24 -7.94 -16.78
N GLU A 72 -0.92 -7.27 -17.71
CA GLU A 72 -0.69 -7.44 -19.15
C GLU A 72 0.65 -6.83 -19.58
N GLU A 73 0.94 -5.62 -19.11
CA GLU A 73 2.21 -4.92 -19.33
C GLU A 73 2.66 -4.22 -18.06
N LEU A 74 3.95 -4.37 -17.76
CA LEU A 74 4.58 -3.71 -16.62
C LEU A 74 5.83 -2.95 -17.07
N ASN A 75 5.64 -1.69 -17.46
CA ASN A 75 6.74 -0.77 -17.77
C ASN A 75 7.29 -0.15 -16.48
N LEU A 76 8.01 -0.96 -15.68
CA LEU A 76 8.71 -0.45 -14.50
C LEU A 76 10.15 -0.09 -14.83
N SER A 77 10.43 1.21 -14.91
CA SER A 77 11.80 1.73 -14.92
C SER A 77 12.48 1.63 -13.55
N LYS A 78 11.72 1.36 -12.47
CA LYS A 78 12.20 1.29 -11.08
C LYS A 78 11.68 0.02 -10.41
N PRO A 79 12.50 -0.64 -9.56
CA PRO A 79 12.10 -1.86 -8.86
C PRO A 79 11.12 -1.62 -7.70
N TYR A 80 10.70 -0.37 -7.49
CA TYR A 80 9.78 0.02 -6.43
C TYR A 80 8.86 1.15 -6.91
N PHE A 81 7.70 1.25 -6.29
CA PHE A 81 6.81 2.40 -6.42
C PHE A 81 6.24 2.78 -5.06
N LYS A 82 5.80 4.03 -4.95
CA LYS A 82 5.13 4.54 -3.74
C LYS A 82 3.66 4.70 -4.05
N LEU A 83 2.81 4.06 -3.26
CA LEU A 83 1.36 4.18 -3.35
C LEU A 83 0.85 5.28 -2.40
N GLY A 84 -0.34 5.82 -2.62
CA GLY A 84 -1.04 6.65 -1.62
C GLY A 84 -0.43 8.04 -1.31
N LYS A 85 -0.68 8.53 -0.08
CA LYS A 85 -0.52 9.95 0.32
C LYS A 85 0.57 10.21 1.37
N PHE A 86 1.00 9.20 2.13
CA PHE A 86 1.93 9.32 3.25
C PHE A 86 3.36 8.88 2.91
N THR A 87 3.68 8.91 1.62
CA THR A 87 4.96 8.52 1.03
C THR A 87 6.18 9.29 1.57
N ARG A 88 5.98 10.51 2.10
CA ARG A 88 7.03 11.32 2.75
C ARG A 88 7.36 10.87 4.17
N LEU A 89 6.43 10.19 4.84
CA LEU A 89 6.62 9.63 6.19
C LEU A 89 7.17 8.20 6.14
N GLY A 90 7.50 7.67 4.96
CA GLY A 90 8.04 6.32 4.79
C GLY A 90 6.99 5.21 4.63
N TYR A 91 5.70 5.55 4.66
CA TYR A 91 4.61 4.60 4.39
C TYR A 91 4.48 4.31 2.88
N GLU A 92 3.76 3.23 2.57
CA GLU A 92 3.26 2.90 1.23
C GLU A 92 4.34 2.64 0.16
N LEU A 93 5.55 2.26 0.59
CA LEU A 93 6.60 1.80 -0.31
C LEU A 93 6.35 0.33 -0.70
N CYS A 94 6.23 0.05 -1.99
CA CYS A 94 6.07 -1.30 -2.52
C CYS A 94 7.21 -1.66 -3.45
N PHE A 95 7.77 -2.84 -3.24
CA PHE A 95 8.79 -3.45 -4.08
C PHE A 95 8.15 -4.47 -5.02
N VAL A 96 8.68 -4.53 -6.22
CA VAL A 96 8.22 -5.47 -7.24
C VAL A 96 9.21 -6.60 -7.39
N GLY A 97 8.68 -7.81 -7.39
CA GLY A 97 9.41 -9.04 -7.66
C GLY A 97 8.65 -9.91 -8.66
N VAL A 98 9.34 -10.94 -9.15
CA VAL A 98 8.77 -11.98 -10.00
C VAL A 98 8.56 -13.22 -9.15
N TRP A 99 7.52 -13.99 -9.47
CA TRP A 99 7.19 -15.28 -8.86
C TRP A 99 7.06 -16.33 -9.96
#